data_AF-A0A1G7SA00-F1
#
_entry.id   AF-A0A1G7SA00-F1
#
_cell.length_a   1.000
_cell.length_b   1.000
_cell.length_c   1.000
_cell.angle_alpha   90.00
_cell.angle_beta   90.00
_cell.angle_gamma   90.00
#
_symmetry.space_group_name_H-M   'P 1'
#
loop_
_entity.id
_entity.type
_entity.pdbx_description
1 polymer ?
#
loop_
_entity_poly.entity_id
_entity_poly.type
_entity_poly.pdbx_seq_one_letter_code
_entity_poly.pdbx_strand_id
1 'polypeptide(L)'
;MKTTGLMLGGAALALALSLGTPAFAQDIDFGDDSSTFANDGQCDDPRFEGVGAALILSPVDESRDATDCQTAFDAGDITLIAPADEDADDTAEASITEPLPTSDIDFGDDSGSFANDGECDDPRFGGALASHELADATDCRTAYDAGDVTYAAPTDDVVAATPAGEIDFGDDSGTFANDGECDDPRFGGALTNHERADATDCQTAYDAGDVTYSGDTSVDTPMISSDDIDFGDDSGNWANDGECDDPRFGGGLTSHELADATDCREAYEAGEVTYQSPSDDAATPVGDIDFGDDSGVWANDGECDDPRFGGGLTSHELTDATDCREAYEAGEVTFTEGTTGPTGDPIVIDGIDFGDDTGNWANDGECDDPRFTGAGVGVALDDHLMADATDCSTAYAAGTVTLAEDTDTPSSEFRINFGDDSGATANDGVCDDPRFQGRGGALELLEANVLSDATDCRAAYDAGTVTYNP
;
A
#
# COMPACT_ATOMS: atom_id res chain seq x y z
N MET A 1 38.05 -7.95 -84.46
CA MET A 1 39.07 -7.61 -83.45
C MET A 1 38.64 -8.23 -82.13
N LYS A 2 39.62 -8.75 -81.37
CA LYS A 2 39.45 -9.45 -80.09
C LYS A 2 38.91 -8.54 -78.97
N THR A 3 38.35 -9.21 -77.94
CA THR A 3 38.27 -8.81 -76.49
C THR A 3 37.36 -7.61 -76.18
N THR A 4 36.55 -7.52 -75.12
CA THR A 4 36.44 -8.12 -73.77
C THR A 4 35.05 -7.65 -73.26
N GLY A 5 34.20 -8.46 -72.62
CA GLY A 5 34.19 -8.69 -71.16
C GLY A 5 33.67 -7.50 -70.36
N LEU A 6 32.45 -7.57 -69.80
CA LEU A 6 32.15 -7.28 -68.38
C LEU A 6 30.67 -7.60 -68.06
N MET A 7 30.46 -8.50 -67.10
CA MET A 7 29.19 -8.64 -66.38
C MET A 7 29.11 -7.56 -65.31
N LEU A 8 27.92 -6.98 -65.09
CA LEU A 8 27.56 -6.34 -63.83
C LEU A 8 26.05 -6.54 -63.61
N GLY A 9 25.71 -7.29 -62.56
CA GLY A 9 24.34 -7.48 -62.10
C GLY A 9 23.85 -6.24 -61.36
N GLY A 10 22.63 -5.81 -61.66
CA GLY A 10 21.90 -4.81 -60.90
C GLY A 10 20.76 -5.49 -60.14
N ALA A 11 20.88 -5.55 -58.81
CA ALA A 11 19.79 -5.91 -57.93
C ALA A 11 18.79 -4.73 -57.89
N ALA A 12 17.55 -4.97 -58.28
CA ALA A 12 16.45 -4.03 -58.12
C ALA A 12 15.91 -4.14 -56.69
N LEU A 13 16.21 -3.14 -55.87
CA LEU A 13 15.63 -2.96 -54.54
C LEU A 13 14.27 -2.27 -54.73
N ALA A 14 13.18 -3.02 -54.60
CA ALA A 14 11.81 -2.50 -54.62
C ALA A 14 11.49 -1.91 -53.23
N LEU A 15 11.52 -0.58 -53.13
CA LEU A 15 11.11 0.17 -51.96
C LEU A 15 9.57 0.32 -52.00
N ALA A 16 8.86 -0.54 -51.27
CA ALA A 16 7.42 -0.43 -51.08
C ALA A 16 7.13 0.64 -50.02
N LEU A 17 6.62 1.80 -50.47
CA LEU A 17 6.10 2.87 -49.62
C LEU A 17 4.69 2.47 -49.16
N SER A 18 4.56 1.96 -47.93
CA SER A 18 3.28 1.80 -47.25
C SER A 18 2.76 3.18 -46.84
N LEU A 19 1.72 3.66 -47.52
CA LEU A 19 0.94 4.82 -47.08
C LEU A 19 0.13 4.39 -45.85
N GLY A 20 0.59 4.79 -44.66
CA GLY A 20 -0.21 4.71 -43.44
C GLY A 20 -1.46 5.56 -43.59
N THR A 21 -2.60 4.95 -43.32
CA THR A 21 -3.90 5.62 -43.15
C THR A 21 -3.82 6.60 -41.98
N PRO A 22 -4.40 7.81 -42.05
CA PRO A 22 -4.55 8.64 -40.87
C PRO A 22 -5.47 7.91 -39.89
N ALA A 23 -5.00 7.69 -38.67
CA ALA A 23 -5.83 7.27 -37.56
C ALA A 23 -6.93 8.33 -37.35
N PHE A 24 -8.14 7.87 -37.09
CA PHE A 24 -9.26 8.73 -36.74
C PHE A 24 -8.89 9.47 -35.45
N ALA A 25 -8.86 10.81 -35.49
CA ALA A 25 -8.89 11.62 -34.29
C ALA A 25 -10.23 11.33 -33.60
N GLN A 26 -10.18 10.72 -32.42
CA GLN A 26 -11.33 10.64 -31.53
C GLN A 26 -11.65 12.09 -31.15
N ASP A 27 -12.88 12.56 -31.35
CA ASP A 27 -13.29 13.87 -30.84
C ASP A 27 -13.35 13.77 -29.30
N ILE A 28 -12.28 14.20 -28.62
CA ILE A 28 -12.18 14.19 -27.15
C ILE A 28 -13.04 15.33 -26.60
N ASP A 29 -13.92 15.04 -25.65
CA ASP A 29 -14.69 16.05 -24.91
C ASP A 29 -13.89 16.56 -23.71
N PHE A 30 -13.23 17.71 -23.92
CA PHE A 30 -12.46 18.39 -22.89
C PHE A 30 -13.32 19.11 -21.84
N GLY A 31 -14.63 19.25 -22.05
CA GLY A 31 -15.55 19.85 -21.07
C GLY A 31 -15.63 21.38 -21.08
N ASP A 32 -15.67 22.00 -19.89
CA ASP A 32 -15.73 23.46 -19.67
C ASP A 32 -14.57 23.97 -18.78
N ASP A 33 -14.52 25.28 -18.48
CA ASP A 33 -13.47 25.91 -17.64
C ASP A 33 -14.04 26.38 -16.28
N SER A 34 -14.86 25.56 -15.61
CA SER A 34 -15.61 25.99 -14.42
C SER A 34 -14.99 25.66 -13.07
N SER A 35 -13.86 24.95 -13.01
CA SER A 35 -13.15 24.72 -11.74
C SER A 35 -12.37 25.95 -11.26
N THR A 36 -11.88 25.89 -10.02
CA THR A 36 -10.99 26.92 -9.46
C THR A 36 -9.58 26.87 -10.04
N PHE A 37 -9.20 25.74 -10.63
CA PHE A 37 -7.88 25.49 -11.20
C PHE A 37 -7.86 25.63 -12.73
N ALA A 38 -9.03 25.73 -13.36
CA ALA A 38 -9.13 25.99 -14.79
C ALA A 38 -8.34 27.23 -15.27
N ASN A 39 -7.63 27.10 -16.39
CA ASN A 39 -6.78 28.15 -16.99
C ASN A 39 -5.56 28.55 -16.14
N ASP A 40 -4.99 27.63 -15.36
CA ASP A 40 -3.76 27.87 -14.59
C ASP A 40 -2.47 27.49 -15.32
N GLY A 41 -2.60 26.85 -16.49
CA GLY A 41 -1.51 26.42 -17.36
C GLY A 41 -1.13 24.94 -17.24
N GLN A 42 -1.87 24.16 -16.46
CA GLN A 42 -1.76 22.69 -16.37
C GLN A 42 -3.14 22.08 -16.60
N CYS A 43 -3.20 20.83 -17.04
CA CYS A 43 -4.46 20.09 -17.16
C CYS A 43 -4.83 19.46 -15.81
N ASP A 44 -5.87 19.97 -15.15
CA ASP A 44 -6.35 19.44 -13.86
C ASP A 44 -7.34 18.28 -14.00
N ASP A 45 -7.70 17.94 -15.23
CA ASP A 45 -8.66 16.88 -15.51
C ASP A 45 -8.02 15.49 -15.27
N PRO A 46 -8.50 14.72 -14.26
CA PRO A 46 -7.94 13.43 -13.90
C PRO A 46 -8.02 12.37 -15.01
N ARG A 47 -8.74 12.63 -16.11
CA ARG A 47 -8.78 11.74 -17.27
C ARG A 47 -7.51 11.83 -18.12
N PHE A 48 -6.58 12.73 -17.83
CA PHE A 48 -5.35 12.91 -18.59
C PHE A 48 -4.10 12.73 -17.73
N GLU A 49 -3.04 12.18 -18.33
CA GLU A 49 -1.72 12.02 -17.71
C GLU A 49 -0.63 12.61 -18.61
N GLY A 50 0.50 13.02 -18.02
CA GLY A 50 1.67 13.49 -18.76
C GLY A 50 2.28 14.76 -18.16
N VAL A 51 3.31 15.29 -18.83
CA VAL A 51 4.10 16.44 -18.33
C VAL A 51 3.31 17.76 -18.32
N GLY A 52 2.17 17.81 -19.01
CA GLY A 52 1.24 18.94 -18.97
C GLY A 52 0.05 18.75 -18.02
N ALA A 53 -0.05 17.64 -17.30
CA ALA A 53 -1.10 17.40 -16.30
C ALA A 53 -0.67 17.98 -14.95
N ALA A 54 -1.63 18.40 -14.14
CA ALA A 54 -1.37 18.85 -12.78
C ALA A 54 -0.83 17.70 -11.92
N LEU A 55 0.05 18.02 -10.98
CA LEU A 55 0.63 17.02 -10.06
C LEU A 55 -0.41 16.44 -9.09
N ILE A 56 -1.44 17.21 -8.76
CA ILE A 56 -2.53 16.80 -7.87
C ILE A 56 -3.81 16.84 -8.70
N LEU A 57 -4.31 15.66 -9.04
CA LEU A 57 -5.55 15.50 -9.80
C LEU A 57 -6.69 15.18 -8.84
N SER A 58 -7.86 15.76 -9.09
CA SER A 58 -9.04 15.56 -8.25
C SER A 58 -10.26 15.24 -9.12
N PRO A 59 -11.13 14.29 -8.71
CA PRO A 59 -12.35 13.97 -9.43
C PRO A 59 -13.30 15.15 -9.64
N VAL A 60 -13.20 16.19 -8.80
CA VAL A 60 -14.05 17.39 -8.94
C VAL A 60 -13.68 18.26 -10.13
N ASP A 61 -12.47 18.09 -10.67
CA ASP A 61 -11.92 18.86 -11.79
C ASP A 61 -12.09 18.13 -13.15
N GLU A 62 -12.73 16.95 -13.15
CA GLU A 62 -13.07 16.20 -14.36
C GLU A 62 -13.96 17.00 -15.32
N SER A 63 -13.47 17.20 -16.55
CA SER A 63 -14.13 18.01 -17.59
C SER A 63 -14.32 19.48 -17.19
N ARG A 64 -13.49 20.02 -16.28
CA ARG A 64 -13.63 21.38 -15.74
C ARG A 64 -12.48 22.32 -16.06
N ASP A 65 -11.48 21.82 -16.80
CA ASP A 65 -10.31 22.58 -17.25
C ASP A 65 -10.01 22.35 -18.75
N ALA A 66 -11.03 22.62 -19.57
CA ALA A 66 -11.00 22.28 -20.98
C ALA A 66 -9.89 22.97 -21.77
N THR A 67 -9.61 24.24 -21.48
CA THR A 67 -8.67 25.05 -22.27
C THR A 67 -7.23 24.56 -22.11
N ASP A 68 -6.80 24.24 -20.89
CA ASP A 68 -5.43 23.79 -20.65
C ASP A 68 -5.25 22.32 -21.05
N CYS A 69 -6.23 21.46 -20.77
CA CYS A 69 -6.23 20.07 -21.24
C CYS A 69 -6.22 19.95 -22.77
N GLN A 70 -7.02 20.74 -23.49
CA GLN A 70 -6.97 20.74 -24.95
C GLN A 70 -5.60 21.22 -25.46
N THR A 71 -5.05 22.27 -24.85
CA THR A 71 -3.76 22.83 -25.26
C THR A 71 -2.61 21.85 -25.05
N ALA A 72 -2.56 21.21 -23.89
CA ALA A 72 -1.54 20.21 -23.56
C ALA A 72 -1.70 18.92 -24.38
N PHE A 73 -2.94 18.51 -24.67
CA PHE A 73 -3.20 17.33 -25.51
C PHE A 73 -2.80 17.58 -26.97
N ASP A 74 -3.12 18.75 -27.53
CA ASP A 74 -2.71 19.13 -28.89
C ASP A 74 -1.18 19.28 -29.01
N ALA A 75 -0.50 19.64 -27.92
CA ALA A 75 0.96 19.69 -27.83
C ALA A 75 1.60 18.30 -27.72
N GLY A 76 0.82 17.28 -27.34
CA GLY A 76 1.29 15.92 -27.04
C GLY A 76 2.00 15.80 -25.69
N ASP A 77 1.77 16.77 -24.79
CA ASP A 77 2.33 16.82 -23.44
C ASP A 77 1.49 16.01 -22.44
N ILE A 78 0.23 15.73 -22.79
CA ILE A 78 -0.66 14.82 -22.06
C ILE A 78 -1.37 13.84 -23.00
N THR A 79 -1.79 12.71 -22.46
CA THR A 79 -2.59 11.68 -23.11
C THR A 79 -3.81 11.36 -22.26
N LEU A 80 -4.93 10.99 -22.91
CA LEU A 80 -6.11 10.49 -22.20
C LEU A 80 -5.74 9.15 -21.57
N ILE A 81 -5.91 9.04 -20.25
CA ILE A 81 -5.80 7.80 -19.51
C ILE A 81 -6.91 6.89 -20.03
N ALA A 82 -6.55 5.78 -20.67
CA ALA A 82 -7.53 4.74 -20.94
C ALA A 82 -8.07 4.29 -19.58
N PRO A 83 -9.40 4.07 -19.42
CA PRO A 83 -9.90 3.51 -18.17
C PRO A 83 -9.05 2.28 -17.85
N ALA A 84 -8.54 2.22 -16.61
CA ALA A 84 -7.65 1.16 -16.18
C ALA A 84 -8.37 -0.18 -16.37
N ASP A 85 -8.01 -0.87 -17.46
CA ASP A 85 -8.07 -2.32 -17.50
C ASP A 85 -7.02 -2.78 -16.48
N GLU A 86 -7.44 -2.95 -15.22
CA GLU A 86 -6.76 -3.79 -14.24
C GLU A 86 -6.87 -5.23 -14.74
N ASP A 87 -6.16 -5.55 -15.82
CA ASP A 87 -5.71 -6.88 -16.26
C ASP A 87 -5.18 -6.80 -17.70
N ALA A 88 -3.94 -6.33 -17.83
CA ALA A 88 -3.16 -6.54 -19.05
C ALA A 88 -2.50 -7.93 -19.02
N ASP A 89 -3.31 -8.99 -19.22
CA ASP A 89 -2.82 -10.21 -19.87
C ASP A 89 -3.52 -10.39 -21.24
N ASP A 90 -2.69 -10.76 -22.21
CA ASP A 90 -2.89 -10.71 -23.64
C ASP A 90 -4.01 -11.62 -24.14
N THR A 91 -5.23 -11.10 -24.35
CA THR A 91 -6.07 -11.52 -25.48
C THR A 91 -7.04 -10.43 -25.94
N ALA A 92 -6.91 -10.04 -27.22
CA ALA A 92 -7.91 -9.25 -27.92
C ALA A 92 -9.26 -9.97 -28.00
N GLU A 93 -10.39 -9.30 -27.68
CA GLU A 93 -11.66 -9.42 -28.42
C GLU A 93 -12.74 -8.38 -27.95
N ALA A 94 -13.41 -7.79 -28.95
CA ALA A 94 -14.78 -7.23 -28.99
C ALA A 94 -15.26 -6.11 -28.03
N SER A 95 -15.20 -4.87 -28.54
CA SER A 95 -16.08 -3.76 -28.16
C SER A 95 -17.56 -4.08 -28.42
N ILE A 96 -18.41 -3.99 -27.38
CA ILE A 96 -19.87 -4.15 -27.48
C ILE A 96 -20.55 -2.79 -27.25
N THR A 97 -20.79 -2.03 -28.31
CA THR A 97 -21.66 -0.85 -28.32
C THR A 97 -23.08 -1.20 -28.79
N GLU A 98 -23.64 -2.33 -28.34
CA GLU A 98 -25.05 -2.70 -28.57
C GLU A 98 -25.74 -3.02 -27.24
N PRO A 99 -27.00 -2.60 -27.04
CA PRO A 99 -27.76 -2.95 -25.83
C PRO A 99 -27.86 -4.47 -25.70
N LEU A 100 -27.63 -4.98 -24.49
CA LEU A 100 -27.72 -6.40 -24.19
C LEU A 100 -29.11 -6.94 -24.62
N PRO A 101 -29.17 -8.14 -25.21
CA PRO A 101 -30.46 -8.73 -25.54
C PRO A 101 -31.25 -8.98 -24.24
N THR A 102 -32.56 -8.76 -24.26
CA THR A 102 -33.42 -8.91 -23.07
C THR A 102 -33.49 -10.31 -22.49
N SER A 103 -32.97 -11.32 -23.19
CA SER A 103 -32.78 -12.66 -22.65
C SER A 103 -31.66 -12.76 -21.62
N ASP A 104 -30.72 -11.80 -21.63
CA ASP A 104 -29.47 -11.86 -20.89
C ASP A 104 -29.49 -10.91 -19.68
N ILE A 105 -30.61 -10.21 -19.47
CA ILE A 105 -30.83 -9.33 -18.32
C ILE A 105 -31.83 -10.00 -17.39
N ASP A 106 -31.42 -10.24 -16.15
CA ASP A 106 -32.35 -10.66 -15.10
C ASP A 106 -33.13 -9.44 -14.59
N PHE A 107 -34.40 -9.36 -14.97
CA PHE A 107 -35.33 -8.32 -14.52
C PHE A 107 -35.91 -8.61 -13.13
N GLY A 108 -35.70 -9.80 -12.57
CA GLY A 108 -36.23 -10.19 -11.26
C GLY A 108 -37.71 -10.60 -11.30
N ASP A 109 -38.44 -10.30 -10.22
CA ASP A 109 -39.87 -10.55 -10.07
C ASP A 109 -40.69 -9.25 -9.94
N ASP A 110 -42.00 -9.37 -9.69
CA ASP A 110 -42.91 -8.24 -9.46
C ASP A 110 -43.29 -8.17 -7.97
N SER A 111 -42.29 -8.11 -7.08
CA SER A 111 -42.49 -8.06 -5.63
C SER A 111 -42.54 -6.63 -5.08
N GLY A 112 -43.21 -6.46 -3.93
CA GLY A 112 -43.28 -5.16 -3.26
C GLY A 112 -44.49 -4.30 -3.65
N SER A 113 -44.47 -3.05 -3.18
CA SER A 113 -45.64 -2.15 -3.24
C SER A 113 -45.69 -1.32 -4.53
N PHE A 114 -44.60 -1.32 -5.27
CA PHE A 114 -44.37 -0.46 -6.44
C PHE A 114 -44.18 -1.27 -7.73
N ALA A 115 -44.19 -2.61 -7.64
CA ALA A 115 -44.25 -3.44 -8.83
C ALA A 115 -45.52 -3.15 -9.65
N ASN A 116 -45.37 -3.10 -10.98
CA ASN A 116 -46.48 -2.89 -11.93
C ASN A 116 -47.23 -1.55 -11.76
N ASP A 117 -46.55 -0.48 -11.34
CA ASP A 117 -47.14 0.85 -11.22
C ASP A 117 -46.95 1.74 -12.45
N GLY A 118 -46.18 1.26 -13.44
CA GLY A 118 -45.93 1.87 -14.74
C GLY A 118 -44.64 2.69 -14.82
N GLU A 119 -43.82 2.69 -13.77
CA GLU A 119 -42.47 3.24 -13.75
C GLU A 119 -41.48 2.10 -13.48
N CYS A 120 -40.23 2.17 -13.98
CA CYS A 120 -39.22 1.18 -13.63
C CYS A 120 -38.48 1.65 -12.37
N ASP A 121 -38.72 0.95 -11.28
CA ASP A 121 -38.18 1.31 -9.96
C ASP A 121 -36.83 0.67 -9.64
N ASP A 122 -36.37 -0.25 -10.49
CA ASP A 122 -35.12 -0.98 -10.29
C ASP A 122 -33.90 -0.03 -10.47
N PRO A 123 -33.04 0.10 -9.45
CA PRO A 123 -31.88 0.98 -9.48
C PRO A 123 -30.88 0.65 -10.61
N ARG A 124 -30.81 -0.61 -11.07
CA ARG A 124 -29.96 -1.01 -12.21
C ARG A 124 -30.40 -0.39 -13.52
N PHE A 125 -31.61 0.15 -13.58
CA PHE A 125 -32.18 0.85 -14.74
C PHE A 125 -32.38 2.36 -14.47
N GLY A 126 -31.82 2.89 -13.38
CA GLY A 126 -31.92 4.29 -12.99
C GLY A 126 -32.97 4.61 -11.92
N GLY A 127 -33.57 3.59 -11.29
CA GLY A 127 -34.44 3.74 -10.12
C GLY A 127 -33.71 4.34 -8.90
N ALA A 128 -34.45 5.00 -8.02
CA ALA A 128 -33.86 5.77 -6.92
C ALA A 128 -33.65 4.98 -5.60
N LEU A 129 -34.20 3.76 -5.49
CA LEU A 129 -34.25 3.01 -4.24
C LEU A 129 -33.61 1.63 -4.39
N ALA A 130 -32.50 1.39 -3.68
CA ALA A 130 -31.81 0.10 -3.64
C ALA A 130 -32.72 -1.07 -3.22
N SER A 131 -33.71 -0.82 -2.36
CA SER A 131 -34.67 -1.84 -1.90
C SER A 131 -35.63 -2.35 -2.98
N HIS A 132 -35.62 -1.77 -4.18
CA HIS A 132 -36.48 -2.13 -5.30
C HIS A 132 -35.71 -2.85 -6.42
N GLU A 133 -34.45 -3.23 -6.18
CA GLU A 133 -33.68 -4.09 -7.08
C GLU A 133 -34.39 -5.43 -7.29
N LEU A 134 -34.50 -5.86 -8.55
CA LEU A 134 -35.14 -7.11 -8.97
C LEU A 134 -36.62 -7.26 -8.55
N ALA A 135 -37.30 -6.16 -8.21
CA ALA A 135 -38.65 -6.19 -7.65
C ALA A 135 -39.75 -5.69 -8.60
N ASP A 136 -39.38 -5.16 -9.76
CA ASP A 136 -40.32 -4.54 -10.71
C ASP A 136 -40.07 -4.97 -12.17
N ALA A 137 -40.02 -6.28 -12.37
CA ALA A 137 -39.58 -6.90 -13.60
C ALA A 137 -40.42 -6.50 -14.83
N THR A 138 -41.74 -6.42 -14.68
CA THR A 138 -42.65 -6.15 -15.80
C THR A 138 -42.47 -4.74 -16.36
N ASP A 139 -42.37 -3.72 -15.51
CA ASP A 139 -42.23 -2.34 -15.94
C ASP A 139 -40.81 -2.05 -16.42
N CYS A 140 -39.78 -2.58 -15.74
CA CYS A 140 -38.39 -2.44 -16.17
C CYS A 140 -38.10 -3.13 -17.51
N ARG A 141 -38.67 -4.31 -17.76
CA ARG A 141 -38.58 -4.95 -19.09
C ARG A 141 -39.26 -4.13 -20.16
N THR A 142 -40.46 -3.62 -19.86
CA THR A 142 -41.23 -2.82 -20.82
C THR A 142 -40.49 -1.52 -21.17
N ALA A 143 -39.93 -0.83 -20.17
CA ALA A 143 -39.16 0.39 -20.37
C ALA A 143 -37.84 0.13 -21.11
N TYR A 144 -37.17 -0.99 -20.83
CA TYR A 144 -35.93 -1.36 -21.52
C TYR A 144 -36.17 -1.74 -22.99
N ASP A 145 -37.18 -2.56 -23.27
CA ASP A 145 -37.58 -2.91 -24.65
C ASP A 145 -38.00 -1.68 -25.47
N ALA A 146 -38.56 -0.66 -24.80
CA ALA A 146 -38.89 0.63 -25.41
C ALA A 146 -37.68 1.54 -25.64
N GLY A 147 -36.55 1.25 -24.99
CA GLY A 147 -35.35 2.10 -24.97
C GLY A 147 -35.49 3.34 -24.10
N ASP A 148 -36.44 3.34 -23.15
CA ASP A 148 -36.71 4.45 -22.23
C ASP A 148 -35.76 4.44 -21.02
N VAL A 149 -35.22 3.27 -20.67
CA VAL A 149 -34.19 3.09 -19.64
C VAL A 149 -33.01 2.28 -20.19
N THR A 150 -31.83 2.49 -19.62
CA THR A 150 -30.62 1.71 -19.93
C THR A 150 -30.26 0.85 -18.74
N TYR A 151 -29.88 -0.40 -19.00
CA TYR A 151 -29.37 -1.30 -17.97
C TYR A 151 -27.91 -0.95 -17.67
N ALA A 152 -27.65 -0.48 -16.45
CA ALA A 152 -26.33 -0.43 -15.86
C ALA A 152 -26.20 -1.70 -15.01
N ALA A 153 -25.38 -2.65 -15.47
CA ALA A 153 -25.04 -3.81 -14.66
C ALA A 153 -24.50 -3.31 -13.30
N PRO A 154 -24.93 -3.88 -12.17
CA PRO A 154 -24.28 -3.60 -10.90
C PRO A 154 -22.80 -3.93 -11.03
N THR A 155 -21.94 -3.12 -10.42
CA THR A 155 -20.49 -3.39 -10.28
C THR A 155 -20.21 -4.47 -9.23
N ASP A 156 -21.16 -5.37 -8.98
CA ASP A 156 -20.89 -6.59 -8.25
C ASP A 156 -20.54 -7.66 -9.28
N ASP A 157 -19.36 -8.24 -9.10
CA ASP A 157 -18.77 -9.31 -9.91
C ASP A 157 -19.84 -10.24 -10.51
N VAL A 158 -20.20 -9.99 -11.77
CA VAL A 158 -20.74 -11.05 -12.61
C VAL A 158 -19.56 -11.95 -12.93
N VAL A 159 -19.21 -12.79 -11.97
CA VAL A 159 -18.35 -13.95 -12.22
C VAL A 159 -19.08 -14.74 -13.29
N ALA A 160 -18.57 -14.68 -14.53
CA ALA A 160 -19.00 -15.57 -15.58
C ALA A 160 -19.03 -16.98 -14.98
N ALA A 161 -20.19 -17.66 -15.03
CA ALA A 161 -20.40 -18.94 -14.35
C ALA A 161 -19.18 -19.85 -14.58
N THR A 162 -18.41 -20.05 -13.52
CA THR A 162 -17.16 -20.82 -13.59
C THR A 162 -17.49 -22.18 -14.18
N PRO A 163 -16.87 -22.60 -15.30
CA PRO A 163 -17.16 -23.90 -15.89
C PRO A 163 -17.12 -24.98 -14.81
N ALA A 164 -18.14 -25.85 -14.73
CA ALA A 164 -18.24 -26.86 -13.66
C ALA A 164 -17.00 -27.80 -13.56
N GLY A 165 -16.16 -27.85 -14.60
CA GLY A 165 -14.88 -28.57 -14.57
C GLY A 165 -13.73 -27.86 -13.86
N GLU A 166 -13.90 -26.60 -13.48
CA GLU A 166 -12.93 -25.76 -12.77
C GLU A 166 -13.30 -25.56 -11.29
N ILE A 167 -14.55 -25.86 -10.91
CA ILE A 167 -15.01 -25.80 -9.53
C ILE A 167 -14.68 -27.11 -8.82
N ASP A 168 -13.97 -27.03 -7.70
CA ASP A 168 -13.82 -28.16 -6.79
C ASP A 168 -15.00 -28.23 -5.82
N PHE A 169 -15.94 -29.12 -6.12
CA PHE A 169 -17.12 -29.39 -5.30
C PHE A 169 -16.78 -30.16 -4.01
N GLY A 170 -15.56 -30.68 -3.85
CA GLY A 170 -15.14 -31.42 -2.66
C GLY A 170 -15.57 -32.89 -2.65
N ASP A 171 -15.92 -33.40 -1.47
CA ASP A 171 -16.41 -34.77 -1.26
C ASP A 171 -17.84 -34.80 -0.69
N ASP A 172 -18.33 -36.00 -0.37
CA ASP A 172 -19.64 -36.22 0.25
C ASP A 172 -19.46 -36.61 1.73
N SER A 173 -18.91 -35.71 2.53
CA SER A 173 -18.62 -35.92 3.96
C SER A 173 -19.62 -35.21 4.89
N GLY A 174 -19.73 -35.70 6.12
CA GLY A 174 -20.65 -35.13 7.12
C GLY A 174 -22.08 -35.67 7.05
N THR A 175 -22.95 -35.12 7.92
CA THR A 175 -24.30 -35.66 8.14
C THR A 175 -25.35 -35.19 7.14
N PHE A 176 -25.03 -34.17 6.37
CA PHE A 176 -25.95 -33.53 5.41
C PHE A 176 -25.55 -33.77 3.95
N ALA A 177 -24.43 -34.45 3.69
CA ALA A 177 -24.08 -34.88 2.34
C ALA A 177 -25.17 -35.80 1.74
N ASN A 178 -25.49 -35.60 0.47
CA ASN A 178 -26.45 -36.41 -0.30
C ASN A 178 -27.89 -36.40 0.25
N ASP A 179 -28.35 -35.30 0.85
CA ASP A 179 -29.71 -35.18 1.36
C ASP A 179 -30.70 -34.50 0.40
N GLY A 180 -30.19 -33.98 -0.72
CA GLY A 180 -30.92 -33.39 -1.83
C GLY A 180 -30.98 -31.85 -1.80
N GLU A 181 -30.30 -31.21 -0.86
CA GLU A 181 -30.07 -29.76 -0.81
C GLU A 181 -28.56 -29.52 -0.94
N CYS A 182 -28.12 -28.35 -1.46
CA CYS A 182 -26.70 -28.00 -1.46
C CYS A 182 -26.39 -27.23 -0.18
N ASP A 183 -25.65 -27.86 0.74
CA ASP A 183 -25.31 -27.27 2.03
C ASP A 183 -24.00 -26.49 2.04
N ASP A 184 -23.27 -26.51 0.93
CA ASP A 184 -22.00 -25.82 0.80
C ASP A 184 -22.21 -24.29 0.77
N PRO A 185 -21.61 -23.54 1.72
CA PRO A 185 -21.76 -22.10 1.82
C PRO A 185 -21.28 -21.33 0.59
N ARG A 186 -20.35 -21.88 -0.19
CA ARG A 186 -19.88 -21.30 -1.46
C ARG A 186 -20.98 -21.24 -2.52
N PHE A 187 -22.06 -22.00 -2.34
CA PHE A 187 -23.22 -22.06 -3.21
C PHE A 187 -24.49 -21.51 -2.53
N GLY A 188 -24.34 -20.78 -1.42
CA GLY A 188 -25.46 -20.21 -0.65
C GLY A 188 -26.00 -21.10 0.46
N GLY A 189 -25.33 -22.20 0.78
CA GLY A 189 -25.63 -23.04 1.95
C GLY A 189 -25.48 -22.29 3.28
N ALA A 190 -26.28 -22.65 4.28
CA ALA A 190 -26.31 -21.93 5.57
C ALA A 190 -25.24 -22.40 6.57
N LEU A 191 -24.53 -23.50 6.28
CA LEU A 191 -23.67 -24.19 7.22
C LEU A 191 -22.20 -24.05 6.84
N THR A 192 -21.46 -23.19 7.55
CA THR A 192 -20.05 -22.91 7.28
C THR A 192 -19.13 -24.14 7.41
N ASN A 193 -19.52 -25.12 8.23
CA ASN A 193 -18.78 -26.37 8.42
C ASN A 193 -19.06 -27.44 7.35
N HIS A 194 -19.81 -27.09 6.29
CA HIS A 194 -20.17 -27.96 5.17
C HIS A 194 -19.54 -27.52 3.84
N GLU A 195 -18.56 -26.61 3.90
CA GLU A 195 -17.75 -26.28 2.74
C GLU A 195 -17.09 -27.54 2.19
N ARG A 196 -17.25 -27.81 0.87
CA ARG A 196 -16.68 -28.96 0.16
C ARG A 196 -17.10 -30.32 0.71
N ALA A 197 -18.19 -30.39 1.46
CA ALA A 197 -18.64 -31.62 2.12
C ALA A 197 -19.89 -32.23 1.46
N ASP A 198 -20.49 -31.56 0.48
CA ASP A 198 -21.73 -31.99 -0.17
C ASP A 198 -21.66 -31.90 -1.69
N ALA A 199 -20.62 -32.51 -2.24
CA ALA A 199 -20.24 -32.35 -3.64
C ALA A 199 -21.34 -32.78 -4.62
N THR A 200 -22.01 -33.91 -4.37
CA THR A 200 -23.01 -34.48 -5.29
C THR A 200 -24.24 -33.58 -5.44
N ASP A 201 -24.77 -33.05 -4.35
CA ASP A 201 -25.98 -32.20 -4.39
C ASP A 201 -25.64 -30.79 -4.88
N CYS A 202 -24.49 -30.23 -4.48
CA CYS A 202 -24.03 -28.94 -4.98
C CYS A 202 -23.68 -28.94 -6.46
N GLN A 203 -23.04 -30.00 -6.97
CA GLN A 203 -22.82 -30.15 -8.42
C GLN A 203 -24.16 -30.26 -9.17
N THR A 204 -25.10 -31.04 -8.64
CA THR A 204 -26.41 -31.22 -9.25
C THR A 204 -27.20 -29.92 -9.30
N ALA A 205 -27.21 -29.16 -8.21
CA ALA A 205 -27.89 -27.87 -8.13
C ALA A 205 -27.21 -26.81 -9.01
N TYR A 206 -25.87 -26.81 -9.09
CA TYR A 206 -25.10 -25.90 -9.93
C TYR A 206 -25.33 -26.19 -11.43
N ASP A 207 -25.28 -27.45 -11.85
CA ASP A 207 -25.57 -27.88 -13.23
C ASP A 207 -27.01 -27.57 -13.65
N ALA A 208 -27.94 -27.55 -12.69
CA ALA A 208 -29.34 -27.16 -12.90
C ALA A 208 -29.54 -25.65 -12.99
N GLY A 209 -28.55 -24.85 -12.55
CA GLY A 209 -28.64 -23.39 -12.41
C GLY A 209 -29.49 -22.96 -11.21
N ASP A 210 -29.70 -23.86 -10.23
CA ASP A 210 -30.48 -23.59 -9.02
C ASP A 210 -29.66 -22.86 -7.94
N VAL A 211 -28.32 -22.98 -7.99
CA VAL A 211 -27.37 -22.28 -7.12
C VAL A 211 -26.24 -21.64 -7.94
N THR A 212 -25.69 -20.54 -7.44
CA THR A 212 -24.53 -19.86 -8.03
C THR A 212 -23.30 -20.07 -7.17
N TYR A 213 -22.17 -20.38 -7.79
CA TYR A 213 -20.89 -20.45 -7.10
C TYR A 213 -20.42 -19.02 -6.81
N SER A 214 -20.38 -18.66 -5.53
CA SER A 214 -20.02 -17.31 -5.05
C SER A 214 -18.53 -17.18 -4.77
N GLY A 215 -17.71 -18.08 -5.32
CA GLY A 215 -16.31 -18.21 -4.97
C GLY A 215 -16.12 -18.98 -3.66
N ASP A 216 -14.85 -19.19 -3.32
CA ASP A 216 -14.50 -19.71 -2.01
C ASP A 216 -14.84 -18.65 -0.95
N THR A 217 -15.75 -18.95 -0.02
CA THR A 217 -16.06 -18.07 1.11
C THR A 217 -15.00 -18.13 2.21
N SER A 218 -13.92 -18.88 2.01
CA SER A 218 -12.67 -18.47 2.60
C SER A 218 -12.29 -17.13 1.95
N VAL A 219 -12.41 -16.06 2.73
CA VAL A 219 -11.25 -15.17 2.81
C VAL A 219 -10.05 -16.09 2.78
N ASP A 220 -9.18 -15.93 1.78
CA ASP A 220 -7.80 -16.40 1.79
C ASP A 220 -7.18 -15.83 3.08
N THR A 221 -7.55 -16.41 4.22
CA THR A 221 -6.69 -16.58 5.34
C THR A 221 -5.84 -17.71 4.80
N PRO A 222 -4.62 -17.44 4.35
CA PRO A 222 -3.80 -18.50 3.79
C PRO A 222 -3.76 -19.57 4.87
N MET A 223 -4.37 -20.74 4.61
CA MET A 223 -4.06 -21.90 5.43
C MET A 223 -2.60 -22.13 5.15
N ILE A 224 -1.77 -21.61 6.06
CA ILE A 224 -0.33 -21.72 5.99
C ILE A 224 -0.08 -23.22 5.85
N SER A 225 0.66 -23.62 4.81
CA SER A 225 0.96 -25.04 4.60
C SER A 225 1.46 -25.63 5.92
N SER A 226 1.11 -26.88 6.26
CA SER A 226 1.68 -27.52 7.46
C SER A 226 3.21 -27.68 7.37
N ASP A 227 3.77 -27.48 6.17
CA ASP A 227 5.21 -27.38 5.92
C ASP A 227 5.79 -25.99 6.30
N ASP A 228 4.96 -24.94 6.32
CA ASP A 228 5.34 -23.54 6.59
C ASP A 228 5.03 -23.13 8.06
N ILE A 229 4.40 -24.02 8.84
CA ILE A 229 4.14 -23.80 10.27
C ILE A 229 5.19 -24.52 11.11
N ASP A 230 5.88 -23.79 11.97
CA ASP A 230 6.69 -24.40 13.02
C ASP A 230 5.79 -24.88 14.17
N PHE A 231 5.53 -26.19 14.19
CA PHE A 231 4.80 -26.85 15.27
C PHE A 231 5.67 -27.07 16.52
N GLY A 232 6.98 -26.84 16.46
CA GLY A 232 7.90 -27.01 17.58
C GLY A 232 8.33 -28.46 17.83
N ASP A 233 8.49 -28.82 19.10
CA ASP A 233 8.83 -30.18 19.56
C ASP A 233 7.74 -30.79 20.45
N ASP A 234 7.97 -32.01 20.95
CA ASP A 234 7.07 -32.69 21.88
C ASP A 234 7.62 -32.59 23.32
N SER A 235 7.79 -31.37 23.83
CA SER A 235 8.34 -31.11 25.16
C SER A 235 7.27 -30.86 26.23
N GLY A 236 7.62 -31.13 27.48
CA GLY A 236 6.70 -30.91 28.60
C GLY A 236 5.81 -32.12 28.94
N ASN A 237 4.86 -31.87 29.83
CA ASN A 237 4.07 -32.92 30.48
C ASN A 237 2.79 -33.29 29.73
N TRP A 238 2.43 -32.48 28.75
CA TRP A 238 1.17 -32.56 28.01
C TRP A 238 1.37 -32.75 26.51
N ALA A 239 2.62 -32.80 26.04
CA ALA A 239 2.90 -33.26 24.69
C ALA A 239 2.39 -34.70 24.46
N ASN A 240 1.81 -34.97 23.29
CA ASN A 240 1.30 -36.29 22.88
C ASN A 240 0.20 -36.84 23.82
N ASP A 241 -0.66 -35.98 24.36
CA ASP A 241 -1.81 -36.40 25.17
C ASP A 241 -3.14 -36.48 24.40
N GLY A 242 -3.11 -36.10 23.11
CA GLY A 242 -4.19 -36.20 22.14
C GLY A 242 -5.06 -34.94 22.05
N GLU A 243 -4.62 -33.83 22.66
CA GLU A 243 -5.22 -32.51 22.54
C GLU A 243 -4.12 -31.52 22.14
N CYS A 244 -4.39 -30.60 21.21
CA CYS A 244 -3.41 -29.55 20.88
C CYS A 244 -3.39 -28.48 21.97
N ASP A 245 -2.30 -28.45 22.74
CA ASP A 245 -2.11 -27.51 23.85
C ASP A 245 -1.46 -26.19 23.47
N ASP A 246 -0.98 -26.07 22.23
CA ASP A 246 -0.30 -24.88 21.75
C ASP A 246 -1.30 -23.70 21.63
N PRO A 247 -1.04 -22.58 22.32
CA PRO A 247 -1.93 -21.42 22.33
C PRO A 247 -2.15 -20.80 20.95
N ARG A 248 -1.21 -20.94 20.01
CA ARG A 248 -1.36 -20.47 18.62
C ARG A 248 -2.44 -21.24 17.87
N PHE A 249 -2.89 -22.37 18.40
CA PHE A 249 -3.96 -23.19 17.83
C PHE A 249 -5.22 -23.21 18.73
N GLY A 250 -5.28 -22.32 19.72
CA GLY A 250 -6.39 -22.21 20.67
C GLY A 250 -6.17 -22.91 22.01
N GLY A 251 -4.96 -23.43 22.27
CA GLY A 251 -4.54 -23.99 23.54
C GLY A 251 -4.60 -22.99 24.70
N GLY A 252 -4.86 -23.49 25.92
CA GLY A 252 -5.14 -22.63 27.08
C GLY A 252 -3.91 -22.17 27.88
N LEU A 253 -2.70 -22.64 27.54
CA LEU A 253 -1.50 -22.47 28.34
C LEU A 253 -0.36 -21.89 27.51
N THR A 254 0.03 -20.65 27.82
CA THR A 254 1.12 -19.96 27.11
C THR A 254 2.47 -20.67 27.22
N SER A 255 2.70 -21.44 28.30
CA SER A 255 3.95 -22.19 28.48
C SER A 255 4.06 -23.45 27.61
N HIS A 256 3.10 -23.70 26.71
CA HIS A 256 3.03 -24.86 25.82
C HIS A 256 3.13 -24.47 24.34
N GLU A 257 3.44 -23.21 24.06
CA GLU A 257 3.80 -22.79 22.71
C GLU A 257 5.00 -23.60 22.22
N LEU A 258 4.88 -24.16 21.01
CA LEU A 258 5.90 -25.01 20.36
C LEU A 258 6.27 -26.29 21.13
N ALA A 259 5.44 -26.74 22.07
CA ALA A 259 5.76 -27.87 22.94
C ALA A 259 4.94 -29.14 22.66
N ASP A 260 3.95 -29.06 21.79
CA ASP A 260 3.00 -30.15 21.51
C ASP A 260 2.82 -30.40 20.01
N ALA A 261 3.97 -30.54 19.34
CA ALA A 261 4.04 -30.51 17.88
C ALA A 261 3.22 -31.61 17.19
N THR A 262 3.24 -32.83 17.73
CA THR A 262 2.56 -33.97 17.10
C THR A 262 1.05 -33.81 17.12
N ASP A 263 0.46 -33.47 18.27
CA ASP A 263 -1.00 -33.35 18.41
C ASP A 263 -1.51 -32.09 17.69
N CYS A 264 -0.77 -30.99 17.74
CA CYS A 264 -1.13 -29.77 17.01
C CYS A 264 -1.01 -29.91 15.49
N ARG A 265 -0.02 -30.64 14.98
CA ARG A 265 0.06 -30.95 13.54
C ARG A 265 -1.10 -31.83 13.10
N GLU A 266 -1.39 -32.90 13.85
CA GLU A 266 -2.48 -33.80 13.52
C GLU A 266 -3.83 -33.07 13.55
N ALA A 267 -4.09 -32.27 14.57
CA ALA A 267 -5.30 -31.47 14.68
C ALA A 267 -5.42 -30.40 13.58
N TYR A 268 -4.31 -29.76 13.19
CA TYR A 268 -4.29 -28.77 12.12
C TYR A 268 -4.51 -29.41 10.73
N GLU A 269 -3.83 -30.50 10.42
CA GLU A 269 -3.99 -31.23 9.15
C GLU A 269 -5.39 -31.88 9.03
N ALA A 270 -6.04 -32.16 10.17
CA ALA A 270 -7.43 -32.61 10.23
C ALA A 270 -8.45 -31.46 10.15
N GLY A 271 -8.01 -30.20 10.19
CA GLY A 271 -8.87 -29.02 10.21
C GLY A 271 -9.65 -28.83 11.52
N GLU A 272 -9.23 -29.48 12.62
CA GLU A 272 -9.89 -29.39 13.93
C GLU A 272 -9.47 -28.14 14.70
N VAL A 273 -8.26 -27.64 14.47
CA VAL A 273 -7.74 -26.38 15.00
C VAL A 273 -7.30 -25.47 13.85
N THR A 274 -7.33 -24.16 14.10
CA THR A 274 -6.84 -23.17 13.14
C THR A 274 -5.58 -22.54 13.69
N TYR A 275 -4.58 -22.31 12.85
CA TYR A 275 -3.40 -21.55 13.24
C TYR A 275 -3.80 -20.07 13.34
N GLN A 276 -3.87 -19.59 14.58
CA GLN A 276 -4.03 -18.19 14.89
C GLN A 276 -2.63 -17.59 14.86
N SER A 277 -2.23 -17.07 13.70
CA SER A 277 -1.13 -16.11 13.68
C SER A 277 -1.48 -15.00 14.67
N PRO A 278 -0.58 -14.62 15.59
CA PRO A 278 -0.86 -13.52 16.50
C PRO A 278 -1.28 -12.29 15.68
N SER A 279 -2.53 -11.88 15.91
CA SER A 279 -3.28 -10.86 15.17
C SER A 279 -2.46 -9.60 14.87
N ASP A 280 -2.68 -9.04 13.68
CA ASP A 280 -2.17 -7.78 13.14
C ASP A 280 -2.48 -6.56 14.02
N ASP A 281 -1.66 -6.35 15.06
CA ASP A 281 -1.38 -5.05 15.65
C ASP A 281 0.06 -5.09 16.20
N ALA A 282 0.99 -4.57 15.38
CA ALA A 282 2.40 -4.31 15.68
C ALA A 282 3.32 -5.53 15.94
N ALA A 283 3.69 -6.24 14.87
CA ALA A 283 4.99 -6.91 14.75
C ALA A 283 5.14 -7.44 13.33
N THR A 284 6.21 -7.04 12.64
CA THR A 284 6.73 -7.76 11.46
C THR A 284 6.91 -9.25 11.83
N PRO A 285 6.55 -10.21 10.96
CA PRO A 285 6.64 -11.63 11.28
C PRO A 285 8.03 -12.00 11.80
N VAL A 286 8.12 -12.60 12.99
CA VAL A 286 9.38 -13.02 13.64
C VAL A 286 10.22 -13.95 12.73
N GLY A 287 9.55 -14.63 11.79
CA GLY A 287 10.19 -15.51 10.80
C GLY A 287 11.06 -14.78 9.77
N ASP A 288 10.82 -13.49 9.53
CA ASP A 288 11.56 -12.68 8.56
C ASP A 288 12.66 -11.82 9.20
N ILE A 289 12.72 -11.79 10.54
CA ILE A 289 13.69 -10.97 11.29
C ILE A 289 14.95 -11.78 11.59
N ASP A 290 16.07 -11.41 10.98
CA ASP A 290 17.38 -11.96 11.32
C ASP A 290 17.88 -11.35 12.64
N PHE A 291 17.72 -12.05 13.76
CA PHE A 291 18.24 -11.64 15.06
C PHE A 291 19.76 -11.82 15.20
N GLY A 292 20.44 -12.50 14.28
CA GLY A 292 21.88 -12.72 14.32
C GLY A 292 22.33 -13.87 15.22
N ASP A 293 23.49 -13.72 15.88
CA ASP A 293 24.06 -14.67 16.84
C ASP A 293 24.29 -14.05 18.22
N ASP A 294 24.80 -14.83 19.19
CA ASP A 294 25.16 -14.37 20.54
C ASP A 294 26.67 -14.12 20.67
N SER A 295 27.24 -13.33 19.76
CA SER A 295 28.67 -13.02 19.78
C SER A 295 28.97 -11.74 20.58
N GLY A 296 30.16 -11.65 21.17
CA GLY A 296 30.56 -10.47 21.95
C GLY A 296 30.43 -10.64 23.46
N VAL A 297 30.62 -9.52 24.17
CA VAL A 297 30.70 -9.52 25.66
C VAL A 297 29.39 -9.10 26.33
N TRP A 298 28.44 -8.61 25.54
CA TRP A 298 27.15 -8.12 25.98
C TRP A 298 25.99 -9.02 25.56
N ALA A 299 26.24 -10.04 24.73
CA ALA A 299 25.26 -11.07 24.45
C ALA A 299 24.82 -11.82 25.73
N ASN A 300 23.52 -12.09 25.85
CA ASN A 300 22.92 -12.82 26.99
C ASN A 300 23.12 -12.13 28.35
N ASP A 301 23.08 -10.80 28.40
CA ASP A 301 23.12 -10.03 29.64
C ASP A 301 21.74 -9.57 30.14
N GLY A 302 20.69 -9.84 29.36
CA GLY A 302 19.29 -9.59 29.67
C GLY A 302 18.77 -8.25 29.21
N GLU A 303 19.51 -7.53 28.37
CA GLU A 303 19.08 -6.32 27.67
C GLU A 303 19.28 -6.54 26.17
N CYS A 304 18.36 -6.07 25.31
CA CYS A 304 18.57 -6.13 23.86
C CYS A 304 19.52 -5.01 23.41
N ASP A 305 20.71 -5.40 22.98
CA ASP A 305 21.77 -4.49 22.59
C ASP A 305 21.82 -4.16 21.08
N ASP A 306 21.00 -4.85 20.29
CA ASP A 306 20.96 -4.67 18.85
C ASP A 306 20.30 -3.33 18.48
N PRO A 307 21.00 -2.45 17.73
CA PRO A 307 20.49 -1.13 17.34
C PRO A 307 19.19 -1.18 16.54
N ARG A 308 18.91 -2.26 15.79
CA ARG A 308 17.67 -2.42 15.02
C ARG A 308 16.42 -2.56 15.90
N PHE A 309 16.63 -2.76 17.19
CA PHE A 309 15.63 -2.88 18.25
C PHE A 309 15.76 -1.77 19.31
N GLY A 310 16.58 -0.73 19.06
CA GLY A 310 16.78 0.41 19.97
C GLY A 310 18.05 0.37 20.82
N GLY A 311 18.96 -0.58 20.57
CA GLY A 311 20.29 -0.65 21.19
C GLY A 311 21.19 0.54 20.81
N GLY A 312 22.06 0.97 21.73
CA GLY A 312 22.82 2.23 21.57
C GLY A 312 24.14 2.11 20.81
N LEU A 313 24.53 0.91 20.34
CA LEU A 313 25.86 0.67 19.74
C LEU A 313 25.77 -0.13 18.44
N THR A 314 26.21 0.48 17.35
CA THR A 314 26.26 -0.15 16.02
C THR A 314 27.12 -1.41 15.96
N SER A 315 28.14 -1.52 16.82
CA SER A 315 28.99 -2.72 16.90
C SER A 315 28.29 -3.95 17.45
N HIS A 316 27.06 -3.82 17.96
CA HIS A 316 26.29 -4.92 18.56
C HIS A 316 25.17 -5.45 17.64
N GLU A 317 25.04 -4.89 16.43
CA GLU A 317 24.11 -5.39 15.41
C GLU A 317 24.35 -6.87 15.12
N LEU A 318 23.28 -7.67 15.20
CA LEU A 318 23.27 -9.11 14.95
C LEU A 318 24.15 -9.92 15.93
N THR A 319 24.50 -9.37 17.09
CA THR A 319 25.39 -10.04 18.07
C THR A 319 24.73 -10.38 19.40
N ASP A 320 23.47 -10.01 19.60
CA ASP A 320 22.72 -10.25 20.83
C ASP A 320 21.35 -10.88 20.54
N ALA A 321 21.38 -11.99 19.81
CA ALA A 321 20.18 -12.60 19.24
C ALA A 321 19.18 -13.09 20.30
N THR A 322 19.66 -13.68 21.39
CA THR A 322 18.79 -14.26 22.42
C THR A 322 18.00 -13.19 23.16
N ASP A 323 18.66 -12.14 23.66
CA ASP A 323 17.99 -11.09 24.44
C ASP A 323 17.11 -10.21 23.55
N CYS A 324 17.52 -9.93 22.31
CA CYS A 324 16.69 -9.19 21.36
C CYS A 324 15.48 -9.95 20.85
N ARG A 325 15.59 -11.26 20.66
CA ARG A 325 14.43 -12.11 20.37
C ARG A 325 13.46 -12.12 21.54
N GLU A 326 13.95 -12.38 22.74
CA GLU A 326 13.12 -12.44 23.95
C GLU A 326 12.41 -11.10 24.20
N ALA A 327 13.12 -9.97 24.07
CA ALA A 327 12.55 -8.64 24.24
C ALA A 327 11.53 -8.30 23.13
N TYR A 328 11.77 -8.73 21.88
CA TYR A 328 10.85 -8.48 20.76
C TYR A 328 9.57 -9.32 20.89
N GLU A 329 9.70 -10.61 21.20
CA GLU A 329 8.56 -11.52 21.44
C GLU A 329 7.74 -11.08 22.66
N ALA A 330 8.38 -10.49 23.67
CA ALA A 330 7.71 -9.89 24.82
C ALA A 330 7.06 -8.53 24.51
N GLY A 331 7.28 -7.96 23.32
CA GLY A 331 6.83 -6.62 22.94
C GLY A 331 7.49 -5.48 23.73
N GLU A 332 8.64 -5.74 24.34
CA GLU A 332 9.42 -4.74 25.09
C GLU A 332 10.26 -3.86 24.16
N VAL A 333 10.67 -4.40 23.02
CA VAL A 333 11.33 -3.68 21.93
C VAL A 333 10.57 -3.89 20.63
N THR A 334 10.66 -2.93 19.71
CA THR A 334 10.05 -3.02 18.39
C THR A 334 11.15 -3.15 17.34
N PHE A 335 11.02 -4.12 16.44
CA PHE A 335 11.85 -4.18 15.24
C PHE A 335 11.46 -3.03 14.33
N THR A 336 12.44 -2.22 13.95
CA THR A 336 12.25 -1.17 12.96
C THR A 336 12.68 -1.73 11.61
N GLU A 337 11.71 -2.18 10.79
CA GLU A 337 11.97 -2.46 9.36
C GLU A 337 12.22 -1.14 8.65
N GLY A 338 13.49 -0.76 8.65
CA GLY A 338 14.02 0.51 8.20
C GLY A 338 15.53 0.42 8.11
N THR A 339 15.98 -0.47 7.24
CA THR A 339 17.21 -0.34 6.45
C THR A 339 18.50 -0.05 7.22
N THR A 340 19.10 -1.11 7.81
CA THR A 340 20.56 -1.20 7.65
C THR A 340 20.83 -1.43 6.17
N GLY A 341 21.23 -0.37 5.48
CA GLY A 341 22.02 -0.49 4.28
C GLY A 341 23.49 -0.67 4.70
N PRO A 342 24.04 -1.90 4.79
CA PRO A 342 25.49 -2.08 4.91
C PRO A 342 26.22 -1.75 3.59
N THR A 343 25.54 -1.13 2.61
CA THR A 343 26.03 -0.96 1.23
C THR A 343 25.83 0.44 0.65
N GLY A 344 25.60 1.50 1.42
CA GLY A 344 25.49 2.85 0.84
C GLY A 344 24.39 2.96 -0.24
N ASP A 345 23.35 2.14 -0.10
CA ASP A 345 22.14 2.23 -0.91
C ASP A 345 21.16 3.18 -0.21
N PRO A 346 20.59 4.15 -0.92
CA PRO A 346 19.79 5.21 -0.32
C PRO A 346 18.45 4.74 0.23
N ILE A 347 18.06 5.24 1.41
CA ILE A 347 16.70 5.09 1.97
C ILE A 347 15.76 6.00 1.16
N VAL A 348 14.67 5.45 0.59
CA VAL A 348 13.72 6.23 -0.22
C VAL A 348 12.29 6.09 0.31
N ILE A 349 11.67 7.20 0.74
CA ILE A 349 10.28 7.27 1.19
C ILE A 349 9.57 8.39 0.41
N ASP A 350 8.38 8.13 -0.13
CA ASP A 350 7.60 9.10 -0.92
C ASP A 350 8.39 9.75 -2.08
N GLY A 351 9.35 9.01 -2.65
CA GLY A 351 10.24 9.52 -3.70
C GLY A 351 11.33 10.47 -3.21
N ILE A 352 11.47 10.68 -1.90
CA ILE A 352 12.54 11.43 -1.26
C ILE A 352 13.68 10.46 -0.94
N ASP A 353 14.84 10.73 -1.50
CA ASP A 353 16.09 10.00 -1.19
C ASP A 353 16.72 10.61 0.07
N PHE A 354 16.72 9.87 1.18
CA PHE A 354 17.29 10.27 2.47
C PHE A 354 18.81 10.05 2.54
N GLY A 355 19.40 9.33 1.59
CA GLY A 355 20.82 9.03 1.56
C GLY A 355 21.20 7.81 2.40
N ASP A 356 22.38 7.87 3.02
CA ASP A 356 22.92 6.86 3.92
C ASP A 356 23.25 7.44 5.30
N ASP A 357 23.79 6.63 6.20
CA ASP A 357 24.23 7.06 7.54
C ASP A 357 25.74 7.37 7.57
N THR A 358 26.24 8.12 6.59
CA THR A 358 27.66 8.48 6.51
C THR A 358 28.00 9.75 7.29
N GLY A 359 28.29 9.63 8.59
CA GLY A 359 28.70 10.79 9.37
C GLY A 359 29.13 10.46 10.79
N ASN A 360 29.69 11.45 11.49
CA ASN A 360 29.86 11.36 12.94
C ASN A 360 28.57 11.65 13.71
N TRP A 361 27.58 12.20 13.02
CA TRP A 361 26.29 12.65 13.54
C TRP A 361 25.13 11.89 12.90
N ALA A 362 25.43 10.75 12.26
CA ALA A 362 24.40 9.83 11.83
C ALA A 362 23.94 8.99 13.02
N ASN A 363 22.64 8.70 13.12
CA ASN A 363 22.06 7.88 14.19
C ASN A 363 22.26 8.47 15.60
N ASP A 364 22.17 9.79 15.74
CA ASP A 364 22.22 10.47 17.04
C ASP A 364 20.84 10.88 17.57
N GLY A 365 19.78 10.62 16.80
CA GLY A 365 18.39 10.87 17.14
C GLY A 365 17.86 12.23 16.69
N GLU A 366 18.65 13.00 15.93
CA GLU A 366 18.24 14.26 15.29
C GLU A 366 18.45 14.16 13.78
N CYS A 367 17.53 14.72 12.99
CA CYS A 367 17.71 14.78 11.53
C CYS A 367 18.69 15.90 11.15
N ASP A 368 19.89 15.51 10.76
CA ASP A 368 21.00 16.42 10.46
C ASP A 368 21.08 16.85 8.99
N ASP A 369 20.28 16.23 8.12
CA ASP A 369 20.26 16.56 6.70
C ASP A 369 19.69 17.98 6.46
N PRO A 370 20.48 18.90 5.86
CA PRO A 370 20.10 20.29 5.63
C PRO A 370 18.91 20.50 4.69
N ARG A 371 18.46 19.46 3.98
CA ARG A 371 17.25 19.48 3.16
C ARG A 371 15.99 19.47 3.99
N PHE A 372 16.02 19.01 5.25
CA PHE A 372 14.85 18.89 6.09
C PHE A 372 14.68 20.07 7.06
N THR A 373 13.45 20.32 7.48
CA THR A 373 13.08 21.36 8.46
C THR A 373 12.01 20.83 9.41
N GLY A 374 12.04 21.23 10.68
CA GLY A 374 11.04 20.79 11.65
C GLY A 374 11.54 20.76 13.09
N ALA A 375 10.77 20.12 13.97
CA ALA A 375 11.03 20.06 15.42
C ALA A 375 12.06 18.99 15.82
N GLY A 376 12.53 18.17 14.87
CA GLY A 376 13.56 17.15 15.07
C GLY A 376 14.76 17.31 14.15
N VAL A 377 15.04 18.53 13.67
CA VAL A 377 16.24 18.81 12.86
C VAL A 377 17.39 19.27 13.76
N GLY A 378 18.53 18.61 13.62
CA GLY A 378 19.77 18.91 14.31
C GLY A 378 20.61 19.97 13.58
N VAL A 379 21.92 19.76 13.56
CA VAL A 379 22.90 20.68 12.96
C VAL A 379 22.99 20.50 11.45
N ALA A 380 22.17 21.24 10.71
CA ALA A 380 22.18 21.29 9.25
C ALA A 380 23.49 21.87 8.67
N LEU A 381 24.48 21.02 8.38
CA LEU A 381 25.73 21.34 7.69
C LEU A 381 25.80 20.72 6.29
N ASP A 382 26.58 21.33 5.40
CA ASP A 382 26.73 20.86 4.01
C ASP A 382 27.31 19.43 3.93
N ASP A 383 28.11 19.00 4.90
CA ASP A 383 28.68 17.66 4.99
C ASP A 383 27.74 16.62 5.62
N HIS A 384 26.56 17.03 6.11
CA HIS A 384 25.48 16.16 6.61
C HIS A 384 24.40 15.89 5.55
N LEU A 385 24.55 16.48 4.36
CA LEU A 385 23.67 16.23 3.23
C LEU A 385 23.65 14.74 2.87
N MET A 386 22.48 14.12 2.95
CA MET A 386 22.25 12.70 2.63
C MET A 386 23.09 11.73 3.47
N ALA A 387 23.50 12.15 4.67
CA ALA A 387 24.46 11.44 5.52
C ALA A 387 23.89 11.00 6.87
N ASP A 388 22.60 11.25 7.09
CA ASP A 388 21.88 10.92 8.31
C ASP A 388 20.46 10.42 7.96
N ALA A 389 20.43 9.36 7.15
CA ALA A 389 19.22 8.88 6.51
C ALA A 389 18.23 8.26 7.50
N THR A 390 18.73 7.53 8.50
CA THR A 390 17.88 6.83 9.48
C THR A 390 17.11 7.80 10.37
N ASP A 391 17.77 8.83 10.93
CA ASP A 391 17.10 9.80 11.78
C ASP A 391 16.16 10.71 10.98
N CYS A 392 16.59 11.15 9.78
CA CYS A 392 15.74 11.96 8.91
C CYS A 392 14.52 11.24 8.35
N SER A 393 14.65 9.97 7.95
CA SER A 393 13.52 9.17 7.45
C SER A 393 12.52 8.87 8.56
N THR A 394 13.00 8.53 9.75
CA THR A 394 12.17 8.31 10.95
C THR A 394 11.41 9.58 11.34
N ALA A 395 12.11 10.72 11.39
CA ALA A 395 11.50 12.00 11.73
C ALA A 395 10.49 12.46 10.67
N TYR A 396 10.74 12.17 9.39
CA TYR A 396 9.83 12.48 8.29
C TYR A 396 8.57 11.62 8.35
N ALA A 397 8.70 10.30 8.56
CA ALA A 397 7.57 9.38 8.72
C ALA A 397 6.72 9.73 9.97
N ALA A 398 7.36 10.22 11.04
CA ALA A 398 6.68 10.72 12.22
C ALA A 398 6.00 12.09 12.01
N GLY A 399 6.24 12.75 10.87
CA GLY A 399 5.73 14.08 10.54
C GLY A 399 6.34 15.20 11.40
N THR A 400 7.47 14.95 12.08
CA THR A 400 8.15 15.95 12.92
C THR A 400 9.13 16.80 12.12
N VAL A 401 9.59 16.30 10.96
CA VAL A 401 10.33 17.05 9.94
C VAL A 401 9.65 16.95 8.58
N THR A 402 9.93 17.93 7.74
CA THR A 402 9.41 18.07 6.38
C THR A 402 10.57 18.41 5.47
N LEU A 403 10.58 17.84 4.26
CA LEU A 403 11.51 18.26 3.22
C LEU A 403 11.25 19.74 2.92
N ALA A 404 12.28 20.58 3.07
CA ALA A 404 12.17 21.98 2.71
C ALA A 404 11.79 22.06 1.23
N GLU A 405 10.64 22.66 0.92
CA GLU A 405 10.21 22.83 -0.46
C GLU A 405 11.33 23.50 -1.26
N ASP A 406 11.65 22.90 -2.41
CA ASP A 406 12.66 23.38 -3.36
C ASP A 406 12.13 24.68 -3.98
N THR A 407 12.17 25.74 -3.18
CA THR A 407 12.02 27.08 -3.68
C THR A 407 13.30 27.34 -4.47
N ASP A 408 13.17 27.16 -5.78
CA ASP A 408 14.10 27.59 -6.84
C ASP A 408 14.25 29.13 -6.89
N THR A 409 14.07 29.77 -5.74
CA THR A 409 14.48 31.13 -5.44
C THR A 409 15.83 30.99 -4.77
N PRO A 410 16.92 31.62 -5.27
CA PRO A 410 18.16 31.68 -4.50
C PRO A 410 17.85 32.48 -3.23
N SER A 411 17.50 31.78 -2.15
CA SER A 411 17.32 32.39 -0.87
C SER A 411 18.71 32.74 -0.37
N SER A 412 19.12 33.96 -0.67
CA SER A 412 20.03 34.70 0.18
C SER A 412 19.36 35.08 1.52
N GLU A 413 18.40 34.28 1.99
CA GLU A 413 17.88 34.36 3.35
C GLU A 413 18.93 33.66 4.20
N PHE A 414 19.72 34.47 4.89
CA PHE A 414 20.73 34.04 5.83
C PHE A 414 20.07 33.12 6.87
N ARG A 415 20.17 31.78 6.71
CA ARG A 415 19.75 30.82 7.74
C ARG A 415 20.72 30.97 8.92
N ILE A 416 20.18 31.30 10.09
CA ILE A 416 20.98 31.57 11.29
C ILE A 416 21.47 30.23 11.85
N ASN A 417 22.79 30.01 11.87
CA ASN A 417 23.39 28.85 12.54
C ASN A 417 23.47 29.12 14.05
N PHE A 418 22.66 28.41 14.84
CA PHE A 418 22.60 28.52 16.29
C PHE A 418 23.70 27.70 17.01
N GLY A 419 24.24 26.65 16.38
CA GLY A 419 25.31 25.80 16.92
C GLY A 419 24.81 24.57 17.66
N ASP A 420 25.56 24.13 18.67
CA ASP A 420 25.27 23.02 19.59
C ASP A 420 25.15 23.50 21.05
N ASP A 421 24.99 22.58 22.01
CA ASP A 421 24.95 22.86 23.46
C ASP A 421 26.26 22.44 24.19
N SER A 422 27.40 22.50 23.52
CA SER A 422 28.69 22.04 24.07
C SER A 422 29.34 22.99 25.08
N GLY A 423 28.79 24.19 25.24
CA GLY A 423 29.31 25.26 26.08
C GLY A 423 29.16 24.98 27.57
N ALA A 424 30.09 25.47 28.39
CA ALA A 424 30.02 25.32 29.85
C ALA A 424 28.82 26.03 30.49
N THR A 425 28.16 26.90 29.74
CA THR A 425 26.98 27.67 30.13
C THR A 425 25.76 27.33 29.27
N ALA A 426 25.84 26.30 28.42
CA ALA A 426 24.69 25.86 27.64
C ALA A 426 23.52 25.42 28.53
N ASN A 427 22.29 25.62 28.06
CA ASN A 427 21.06 25.20 28.73
C ASN A 427 20.85 25.83 30.12
N ASP A 428 21.34 27.05 30.34
CA ASP A 428 21.17 27.80 31.59
C ASP A 428 19.94 28.73 31.60
N GLY A 429 19.21 28.78 30.48
CA GLY A 429 18.00 29.56 30.26
C GLY A 429 18.25 30.94 29.67
N VAL A 430 19.48 31.22 29.22
CA VAL A 430 19.89 32.50 28.63
C VAL A 430 20.83 32.25 27.46
N CYS A 431 20.59 32.90 26.32
CA CYS A 431 21.45 32.77 25.14
C CYS A 431 22.85 33.39 25.37
N ASP A 432 23.87 32.55 25.45
CA ASP A 432 25.26 32.92 25.69
C ASP A 432 26.06 33.25 24.44
N ASP A 433 25.52 32.96 23.26
CA ASP A 433 26.18 33.22 22.01
C ASP A 433 26.27 34.74 21.73
N PRO A 434 27.49 35.30 21.60
CA PRO A 434 27.70 36.74 21.45
C PRO A 434 27.11 37.35 20.15
N ARG A 435 26.77 36.51 19.17
CA ARG A 435 26.09 36.92 17.94
C ARG A 435 24.62 37.27 18.20
N PHE A 436 24.06 36.91 19.35
CA PHE A 436 22.68 37.20 19.73
C PHE A 436 22.64 38.21 20.88
N GLN A 437 21.92 39.31 20.70
CA GLN A 437 21.88 40.40 21.67
C GLN A 437 20.45 40.78 22.02
N GLY A 438 20.16 40.93 23.31
CA GLY A 438 18.83 41.33 23.77
C GLY A 438 18.57 40.97 25.22
N ARG A 439 17.30 40.96 25.61
CA ARG A 439 16.87 40.67 26.98
C ARG A 439 17.01 39.18 27.33
N GLY A 440 16.96 38.30 26.33
CA GLY A 440 17.17 36.86 26.49
C GLY A 440 18.61 36.41 26.30
N GLY A 441 19.56 37.34 26.13
CA GLY A 441 20.97 37.04 25.93
C GLY A 441 21.79 37.32 27.19
N ALA A 442 22.95 36.68 27.28
CA ALA A 442 23.85 36.78 28.42
C ALA A 442 24.42 38.19 28.58
N LEU A 443 24.66 38.57 29.84
CA LEU A 443 25.26 39.86 30.16
C LEU A 443 26.77 39.87 29.93
N GLU A 444 27.41 38.71 30.06
CA GLU A 444 28.83 38.52 29.76
C GLU A 444 28.95 37.69 28.49
N LEU A 445 29.40 38.32 27.41
CA LEU A 445 29.55 37.70 26.11
C LEU A 445 30.99 37.21 25.95
N LEU A 446 31.16 35.89 25.80
CA LEU A 446 32.45 35.24 25.60
C LEU A 446 32.51 34.64 24.20
N GLU A 447 33.62 34.86 23.47
CA GLU A 447 33.83 34.26 22.13
C GLU A 447 33.83 32.73 22.17
N ALA A 448 34.12 32.13 23.33
CA ALA A 448 34.08 30.68 23.52
C ALA A 448 32.66 30.09 23.48
N ASN A 449 31.62 30.94 23.57
CA ASN A 449 30.22 30.51 23.56
C ASN A 449 29.56 30.69 22.18
N VAL A 450 30.35 31.05 21.16
CA VAL A 450 29.86 31.08 19.77
C VAL A 450 29.49 29.66 19.36
N LEU A 451 28.24 29.47 18.94
CA LEU A 451 27.68 28.19 18.49
C LEU A 451 27.65 27.10 19.57
N SER A 452 27.61 27.46 20.85
CA SER A 452 27.74 26.48 21.95
C SER A 452 26.62 26.54 22.98
N ASP A 453 25.54 27.24 22.66
CA ASP A 453 24.34 27.35 23.50
C ASP A 453 23.07 27.48 22.61
N ALA A 454 22.91 26.49 21.73
CA ALA A 454 21.93 26.53 20.66
C ALA A 454 20.48 26.53 21.17
N THR A 455 20.18 25.70 22.17
CA THR A 455 18.81 25.54 22.70
C THR A 455 18.29 26.85 23.27
N ASP A 456 19.06 27.53 24.12
CA ASP A 456 18.65 28.81 24.71
C ASP A 456 18.67 29.95 23.69
N CYS A 457 19.62 29.96 22.74
CA CYS A 457 19.67 30.97 21.68
C CYS A 457 18.52 30.87 20.69
N ARG A 458 18.11 29.66 20.32
CA ARG A 458 16.91 29.43 19.50
C ARG A 458 15.66 29.87 20.25
N ALA A 459 15.48 29.40 21.48
CA ALA A 459 14.32 29.77 22.31
C ALA A 459 14.23 31.29 22.51
N ALA A 460 15.35 31.96 22.78
CA ALA A 460 15.39 33.40 22.95
C ALA A 460 15.11 34.17 21.65
N TYR A 461 15.56 33.66 20.49
CA TYR A 461 15.35 34.26 19.18
C TYR A 461 13.89 34.12 18.73
N ASP A 462 13.30 32.94 18.89
CA ASP A 462 11.90 32.65 18.54
C ASP A 462 10.94 33.43 19.44
N ALA A 463 11.29 33.60 20.72
CA ALA A 463 10.57 34.48 21.63
C ALA A 463 10.74 35.98 21.30
N GLY A 464 11.58 36.34 20.32
CA GLY A 464 11.89 37.71 19.94
C GLY A 464 12.62 38.50 21.05
N THR A 465 13.26 37.79 21.98
CA THR A 465 13.94 38.40 23.13
C THR A 465 15.42 38.68 22.88
N VAL A 466 16.01 38.07 21.85
CA VAL A 466 17.31 38.42 21.28
C VAL A 466 17.18 38.72 19.79
N THR A 467 18.15 39.45 19.25
CA THR A 467 18.30 39.73 17.82
C THR A 467 19.65 39.19 17.38
N TYR A 468 19.66 38.45 16.28
CA TYR A 468 20.88 37.97 15.66
C TYR A 468 21.60 39.10 14.92
N ASN A 469 22.89 39.27 15.22
CA ASN A 469 23.79 40.23 14.60
C ASN A 469 25.13 39.53 14.32
N PRO A 470 25.35 39.06 13.07
CA PRO A 470 26.47 38.20 12.70
C PRO A 470 27.86 38.85 12.85
#